data_AF-A0A352S2Q9-F1
#
_entry.id   AF-A0A352S2Q9-F1
#
_cell.length_a   1.000
_cell.length_b   1.000
_cell.length_c   1.000
_cell.angle_alpha   90.00
_cell.angle_beta   90.00
_cell.angle_gamma   90.00
#
_symmetry.space_group_name_H-M   'P 1'
#
loop_
_entity.id
_entity.type
_entity.pdbx_description
1 polymer ?
#
loop_
_entity_poly.entity_id
_entity_poly.type
_entity_poly.pdbx_seq_one_letter_code
_entity_poly.pdbx_strand_id
1 'polypeptide(L)'
;HVPYKGSSQAVQALLGNQVDIVFENSVAAMPMIQAGKFRALATTGAKRAPELPDVPTMAESAPGLSGYEIVSWQAIFAPAGTPMPIINKLS
;
A
#
# COMPACT_ATOMS: atom_id res chain seq x y z
N HIS A 1 9.61 5.67 13.21
CA HIS A 1 9.44 4.51 12.31
C HIS A 1 9.94 3.27 13.04
N VAL A 2 9.17 2.18 13.06
CA VAL A 2 9.57 0.87 13.63
C VAL A 2 9.65 -0.13 12.47
N PRO A 3 10.84 -0.66 12.11
CA PRO A 3 10.99 -1.55 10.96
C PRO A 3 10.51 -2.97 11.28
N TYR A 4 9.78 -3.57 10.35
CA TYR A 4 9.38 -4.99 10.37
C TYR A 4 9.95 -5.70 9.15
N LYS A 5 10.15 -7.03 9.23
CA LYS A 5 10.66 -7.82 8.09
C LYS A 5 9.63 -7.98 6.96
N GLY A 6 8.38 -7.58 7.19
CA GLY A 6 7.33 -7.59 6.17
C GLY A 6 5.94 -7.28 6.76
N SER A 7 4.96 -7.18 5.87
CA SER A 7 3.57 -6.83 6.17
C SER A 7 2.96 -7.68 7.28
N SER A 8 3.12 -9.01 7.23
CA SER A 8 2.52 -9.92 8.22
C SER A 8 2.95 -9.61 9.66
N GLN A 9 4.21 -9.21 9.88
CA GLN A 9 4.69 -8.83 11.21
C GLN A 9 4.15 -7.47 11.64
N ALA A 10 4.12 -6.48 10.73
CA ALA A 10 3.58 -5.16 11.02
C ALA A 10 2.08 -5.19 11.36
N VAL A 11 1.30 -5.99 10.62
CA VAL A 11 -0.14 -6.22 10.87
C VAL A 11 -0.37 -6.84 12.25
N GLN A 12 0.41 -7.85 12.64
CA GLN A 12 0.31 -8.45 13.97
C GLN A 12 0.68 -7.45 15.08
N ALA A 13 1.71 -6.63 14.87
CA ALA A 13 2.09 -5.60 15.83
C ALA A 13 0.99 -4.55 16.03
N LEU A 14 0.30 -4.13 14.96
CA LEU A 14 -0.83 -3.21 15.05
C LEU A 14 -2.02 -3.85 15.80
N LEU A 15 -2.39 -5.08 15.44
CA LEU A 15 -3.48 -5.82 16.12
C LEU A 15 -3.17 -6.08 17.60
N GLY A 16 -1.89 -6.27 17.93
CA GLY A 16 -1.40 -6.49 19.29
C GLY A 16 -1.13 -5.22 20.08
N ASN A 17 -1.49 -4.03 19.56
CA ASN A 17 -1.25 -2.72 20.18
C ASN A 17 0.24 -2.44 20.50
N GLN A 18 1.16 -3.00 19.71
CA GLN A 18 2.59 -2.74 19.84
C GLN A 18 3.02 -1.49 19.07
N VAL A 19 2.22 -1.08 18.07
CA VAL A 19 2.36 0.15 17.30
C VAL A 19 0.98 0.75 17.04
N ASP A 20 0.90 2.07 16.96
CA ASP A 20 -0.37 2.78 16.75
C ASP A 20 -0.77 2.90 15.26
N ILE A 21 0.22 2.94 14.37
CA ILE A 21 0.04 3.24 12.95
C ILE A 21 1.03 2.40 12.13
N VAL A 22 0.58 1.94 10.97
CA VAL A 22 1.41 1.31 9.94
C VAL A 22 1.13 1.95 8.58
N PHE A 23 2.14 1.98 7.71
CA PHE A 23 1.92 2.11 6.27
C PHE A 23 1.86 0.71 5.68
N GLU A 24 0.79 0.41 4.96
CA GLU A 24 0.54 -0.92 4.39
C GLU A 24 -0.03 -0.82 2.99
N ASN A 25 0.21 -1.84 2.17
CA ASN A 25 -0.38 -1.96 0.85
C ASN A 25 -1.89 -2.14 0.94
N SER A 26 -2.65 -1.39 0.12
CA SER A 26 -4.11 -1.38 0.15
C SER A 26 -4.72 -2.78 0.03
N VAL A 27 -4.13 -3.64 -0.81
CA VAL A 27 -4.59 -5.04 -1.00
C VAL A 27 -4.50 -5.86 0.28
N ALA A 28 -3.42 -5.72 1.06
CA ALA A 28 -3.23 -6.45 2.31
C ALA A 28 -4.07 -5.87 3.45
N ALA A 29 -4.28 -4.54 3.46
CA ALA A 29 -5.04 -3.86 4.49
C ALA A 29 -6.57 -4.00 4.32
N MET A 30 -7.07 -4.14 3.08
CA MET A 30 -8.51 -4.11 2.78
C MET A 30 -9.35 -5.09 3.61
N PRO A 31 -8.98 -6.38 3.76
CA PRO A 31 -9.78 -7.31 4.57
C PRO A 31 -9.85 -6.89 6.04
N MET A 32 -8.78 -6.31 6.58
CA MET A 32 -8.75 -5.83 7.97
C MET A 32 -9.57 -4.56 8.17
N ILE A 33 -9.59 -3.66 7.16
CA ILE A 33 -10.44 -2.47 7.14
C ILE A 33 -11.91 -2.86 7.09
N GLN A 34 -12.29 -3.75 6.15
CA GLN A 34 -13.66 -4.24 6.00
C GLN A 34 -14.16 -5.00 7.23
N ALA A 35 -13.27 -5.75 7.89
CA ALA A 35 -13.58 -6.43 9.16
C ALA A 35 -13.65 -5.49 10.38
N GLY A 36 -13.44 -4.18 10.20
CA GLY A 36 -13.46 -3.18 11.28
C GLY A 36 -12.29 -3.27 12.26
N LYS A 37 -11.26 -4.06 11.94
CA LYS A 37 -10.06 -4.22 12.77
C LYS A 37 -9.08 -3.07 12.57
N PHE A 38 -9.00 -2.55 11.35
CA PHE A 38 -8.19 -1.39 11.01
C PHE A 38 -9.07 -0.19 10.66
N ARG A 39 -8.55 1.00 10.98
CA ARG A 39 -9.10 2.27 10.50
C ARG A 39 -8.12 2.88 9.51
N ALA A 40 -8.54 3.01 8.26
CA ALA A 40 -7.76 3.73 7.26
C ALA A 40 -7.77 5.24 7.58
N LEU A 41 -6.58 5.83 7.69
CA LEU A 41 -6.43 7.26 8.01
C LEU A 41 -6.26 8.12 6.75
N ALA A 42 -5.44 7.64 5.82
CA ALA A 42 -5.20 8.26 4.52
C ALA A 42 -4.66 7.21 3.53
N THR A 43 -4.87 7.44 2.24
CA THR A 43 -4.20 6.68 1.15
C THR A 43 -3.00 7.46 0.61
N THR A 44 -2.00 6.77 0.05
CA THR A 44 -0.75 7.41 -0.40
C THR A 44 -0.72 7.74 -1.89
N GLY A 45 -1.73 7.33 -2.67
CA GLY A 45 -1.84 7.65 -4.09
C GLY A 45 -2.29 9.08 -4.33
N ALA A 46 -2.07 9.60 -5.54
CA ALA A 46 -2.45 10.97 -5.91
C ALA A 46 -3.97 11.23 -5.91
N LYS A 47 -4.79 10.18 -5.96
CA LYS A 47 -6.26 10.25 -5.95
C LYS A 47 -6.81 9.28 -4.92
N ARG A 48 -8.01 9.56 -4.42
CA ARG A 48 -8.74 8.66 -3.53
C ARG A 48 -8.95 7.31 -4.20
N ALA A 49 -8.79 6.25 -3.40
CA ALA A 49 -9.05 4.90 -3.86
C ALA A 49 -10.57 4.70 -4.03
N PRO A 50 -11.07 4.20 -5.18
CA PRO A 50 -12.51 3.99 -5.39
C PRO A 50 -13.17 3.11 -4.31
N GLU A 51 -12.42 2.16 -3.75
CA GLU A 51 -12.86 1.27 -2.69
C GLU A 51 -12.84 1.90 -1.28
N LEU A 52 -12.25 3.09 -1.12
CA LEU A 52 -12.21 3.86 0.11
C LEU A 52 -12.51 5.36 -0.17
N PRO A 53 -13.69 5.69 -0.72
CA PRO A 53 -14.00 7.03 -1.20
C PRO A 53 -14.02 8.09 -0.08
N ASP A 54 -14.31 7.67 1.15
CA ASP A 54 -14.36 8.55 2.32
C ASP A 54 -12.97 8.81 2.94
N VAL A 55 -11.97 8.00 2.58
CA VAL A 55 -10.60 8.14 3.10
C VAL A 55 -9.84 9.16 2.24
N PRO A 56 -9.28 10.22 2.84
CA PRO A 56 -8.52 11.22 2.10
C PRO A 56 -7.20 10.65 1.57
N THR A 57 -6.63 11.32 0.57
CA THR A 57 -5.21 11.08 0.25
C THR A 57 -4.31 11.78 1.26
N MET A 58 -3.04 11.38 1.34
CA MET A 58 -2.03 12.10 2.11
C MET A 58 -1.91 13.56 1.65
N ALA A 59 -2.01 13.82 0.34
CA ALA A 59 -1.95 15.17 -0.21
C ALA A 59 -3.13 16.06 0.21
N GLU A 60 -4.30 15.48 0.45
CA GLU A 60 -5.48 16.18 0.99
C GLU A 60 -5.42 16.39 2.51
N SER A 61 -4.58 15.62 3.22
CA SER A 61 -4.63 15.52 4.68
C SER A 61 -3.94 16.67 5.41
N ALA A 62 -2.99 17.37 4.77
CA ALA A 62 -2.35 18.57 5.34
C ALA A 62 -1.75 19.46 4.24
N PRO A 63 -1.74 20.80 4.41
CA PRO A 63 -1.15 21.73 3.43
C PRO A 63 0.30 21.40 3.04
N GLY A 64 1.10 20.97 4.02
CA GLY A 64 2.51 20.58 3.84
C GLY A 64 2.73 19.27 3.07
N LEU A 65 1.67 18.54 2.72
CA LEU A 65 1.73 17.27 1.97
C LEU A 65 1.27 17.43 0.52
N SER A 66 1.10 18.66 0.04
CA SER A 66 0.76 18.92 -1.36
C SER A 66 1.76 18.23 -2.31
N GLY A 67 1.25 17.45 -3.27
CA GLY A 67 2.08 16.66 -4.19
C GLY A 67 2.60 15.33 -3.62
N TYR A 68 2.20 14.93 -2.41
CA TYR A 68 2.53 13.62 -1.85
C TYR A 68 1.90 12.52 -2.70
N GLU A 69 2.75 11.72 -3.33
CA GLU A 69 2.36 10.49 -4.01
C GLU A 69 3.44 9.44 -3.80
N ILE A 70 3.07 8.37 -3.10
CA ILE A 70 3.92 7.20 -2.94
C ILE A 70 3.07 5.96 -3.21
N VAL A 71 3.26 5.36 -4.38
CA VAL A 71 2.53 4.17 -4.80
C VAL A 71 3.49 2.98 -4.89
N SER A 72 3.04 1.84 -4.37
CA SER A 72 3.71 0.56 -4.60
C SER A 72 3.28 0.00 -5.94
N TRP A 73 4.24 -0.49 -6.72
CA TRP A 73 3.99 -1.19 -7.98
C TRP A 73 4.68 -2.55 -7.96
N GLN A 74 4.14 -3.47 -8.76
CA GLN A 74 4.72 -4.78 -8.98
C GLN A 74 5.00 -4.92 -10.47
N ALA A 75 6.04 -5.66 -10.81
CA ALA A 75 6.35 -5.99 -12.18
C ALA A 75 6.92 -7.41 -12.27
N ILE A 76 6.82 -7.97 -13.46
CA ILE A 76 7.45 -9.23 -13.83
C ILE A 76 8.73 -8.88 -14.61
N PHE A 77 9.84 -9.51 -14.25
CA PHE A 77 11.12 -9.34 -14.91
C PHE A 77 11.61 -10.68 -15.45
N ALA A 78 12.37 -10.64 -16.55
CA ALA A 78 13.03 -11.80 -17.13
C ALA A 78 14.55 -11.56 -17.20
N PRO A 79 15.38 -12.61 -17.21
CA PRO A 79 16.83 -12.47 -17.35
C PRO A 79 17.24 -11.65 -18.57
N ALA A 80 18.34 -10.92 -18.47
CA ALA A 80 18.92 -10.21 -19.60
C ALA A 80 19.19 -11.19 -20.76
N GLY A 81 18.78 -10.81 -21.98
CA GLY A 81 18.91 -11.65 -23.17
C GLY A 81 17.77 -12.65 -23.41
N THR A 82 16.71 -12.65 -22.58
CA THR A 82 15.50 -13.45 -22.87
C THR A 82 14.95 -13.07 -24.25
N PRO A 83 14.79 -14.02 -25.19
CA PRO A 83 14.31 -13.72 -26.53
C PRO A 83 12.95 -13.01 -26.53
N MET A 84 12.79 -12.00 -27.39
CA MET A 84 11.54 -11.26 -27.55
C MET A 84 10.30 -12.15 -27.75
N PRO A 85 10.35 -13.27 -28.52
CA PRO A 85 9.21 -14.17 -28.62
C PRO A 85 8.76 -14.80 -27.29
N ILE A 86 9.63 -14.89 -26.29
CA ILE A 86 9.29 -15.36 -24.93
C ILE A 86 8.73 -14.21 -24.11
N ILE A 87 9.36 -13.02 -24.16
CA ILE A 87 8.87 -11.81 -23.50
C ILE A 87 7.44 -11.48 -23.93
N ASN A 88 7.14 -11.58 -25.23
CA ASN A 88 5.82 -11.29 -25.79
C ASN A 88 4.72 -12.26 -25.34
N LYS A 89 5.05 -13.35 -24.62
CA LYS A 89 4.06 -14.25 -24.01
C LYS A 89 3.71 -13.86 -22.57
N LEU A 90 4.40 -12.89 -21.96
CA LEU A 90 4.20 -12.47 -20.57
C LEU A 90 3.18 -11.32 -20.41
N SER A 91 2.65 -10.81 -21.53
CA SER A 91 1.61 -9.75 -21.59
C SER A 91 0.21 -10.30 -21.55
#